data_AF-A0A7K3S3E6-F1
#
_entry.id   AF-A0A7K3S3E6-F1
#
_cell.length_a   1.000
_cell.length_b   1.000
_cell.length_c   1.000
_cell.angle_alpha   90.00
_cell.angle_beta   90.00
_cell.angle_gamma   90.00
#
_symmetry.space_group_name_H-M   'P 1'
#
loop_
_entity.id
_entity.type
_entity.pdbx_description
1 polymer ?
#
loop_
_entity_poly.entity_id
_entity_poly.type
_entity_poly.pdbx_seq_one_letter_code
_entity_poly.pdbx_strand_id
1 'polypeptide(L)'
;REEWAEAVGRAFTARDAGDRALAERSLHHIALYEDKLRADGALAPDGRVDTLAAFDLGRAVNVVRLALGARYTDPYEAEEDVLRLGELARSAYSSWPDFSLGYLMARLVHRAEDDGPEAAEATYQQSLAEHRTLTQDPAGPYRNIAWS
;
A
#
# COMPACT_ATOMS: atom_id res chain seq x y z
N ARG A 1 -13.60 -3.74 12.43
CA ARG A 1 -12.97 -2.82 13.40
C ARG A 1 -12.53 -3.58 14.66
N GLU A 2 -13.41 -4.36 15.31
CA GLU A 2 -13.05 -5.16 16.51
C GLU A 2 -11.98 -6.22 16.22
N GLU A 3 -12.09 -6.97 15.12
CA GLU A 3 -11.12 -8.03 14.75
C GLU A 3 -9.66 -7.55 14.73
N TRP A 4 -9.35 -6.45 14.04
CA TRP A 4 -7.99 -5.91 13.94
C TRP A 4 -7.50 -5.32 15.27
N ALA A 5 -8.36 -4.62 16.00
CA ALA A 5 -8.02 -4.08 17.32
C ALA A 5 -7.70 -5.21 18.31
N GLU A 6 -8.49 -6.29 18.30
CA GLU A 6 -8.21 -7.47 19.10
C GLU A 6 -6.95 -8.21 18.66
N ALA A 7 -6.70 -8.32 17.34
CA ALA A 7 -5.48 -8.91 16.81
C ALA A 7 -4.23 -8.14 17.26
N VAL A 8 -4.27 -6.80 17.24
CA VAL A 8 -3.21 -5.95 17.78
C VAL A 8 -3.07 -6.15 19.30
N GLY A 9 -4.16 -6.16 20.05
CA GLY A 9 -4.13 -6.43 21.49
C GLY A 9 -3.42 -7.75 21.84
N ARG A 10 -3.71 -8.83 21.09
CA ARG A 10 -3.06 -10.15 21.25
C ARG A 10 -1.59 -10.16 20.79
N ALA A 11 -1.30 -9.56 19.64
CA ALA A 11 0.05 -9.59 19.05
C ALA A 11 1.08 -8.80 19.87
N PHE A 12 0.64 -7.74 20.57
CA PHE A 12 1.50 -6.88 21.36
C PHE A 12 1.43 -7.15 22.87
N THR A 13 0.81 -8.24 23.32
CA THR A 13 0.88 -8.67 24.73
C THR A 13 2.30 -9.08 25.15
N ALA A 14 3.21 -9.31 24.18
CA ALA A 14 4.60 -9.74 24.37
C ALA A 14 5.67 -8.76 23.82
N ARG A 15 5.28 -7.54 23.40
CA ARG A 15 6.17 -6.51 22.82
C ARG A 15 6.17 -5.22 23.65
N ASP A 16 7.15 -4.35 23.39
CA ASP A 16 7.31 -3.06 24.10
C ASP A 16 6.08 -2.15 23.93
N ALA A 17 5.78 -1.34 24.94
CA ALA A 17 4.62 -0.46 24.96
C ALA A 17 4.62 0.57 23.81
N GLY A 18 5.81 0.94 23.32
CA GLY A 18 5.99 1.81 22.16
C GLY A 18 5.41 1.22 20.87
N ASP A 19 5.68 -0.07 20.61
CA ASP A 19 5.20 -0.76 19.41
C ASP A 19 3.66 -0.83 19.38
N ARG A 20 3.04 -1.07 20.54
CA ARG A 20 1.58 -1.10 20.67
C ARG A 20 0.95 0.25 20.35
N ALA A 21 1.50 1.32 20.93
CA ALA A 21 0.97 2.66 20.70
C ALA A 21 1.09 3.09 19.23
N LEU A 22 2.16 2.68 18.55
CA LEU A 22 2.29 2.88 17.11
C LEU A 22 1.21 2.13 16.35
N ALA A 23 1.05 0.83 16.60
CA ALA A 23 0.03 0.00 15.92
C ALA A 23 -1.40 0.54 16.11
N GLU A 24 -1.74 1.02 17.31
CA GLU A 24 -3.05 1.64 17.59
C GLU A 24 -3.27 2.94 16.78
N ARG A 25 -2.22 3.78 16.62
CA ARG A 25 -2.29 4.98 15.78
C ARG A 25 -2.40 4.64 14.29
N SER A 26 -1.61 3.69 13.80
CA SER A 26 -1.70 3.25 12.40
C SER A 26 -3.09 2.72 12.07
N LEU A 27 -3.68 1.90 12.95
CA LEU A 27 -5.05 1.40 12.80
C LEU A 27 -6.09 2.53 12.76
N HIS A 28 -5.91 3.57 13.58
CA HIS A 28 -6.79 4.73 13.55
C HIS A 28 -6.75 5.44 12.18
N HIS A 29 -5.55 5.66 11.64
CA HIS A 29 -5.38 6.27 10.31
C HIS A 29 -5.96 5.40 9.19
N ILE A 30 -5.72 4.08 9.23
CA ILE A 30 -6.28 3.15 8.25
C ILE A 30 -7.81 3.25 8.24
N ALA A 31 -8.45 3.16 9.41
CA ALA A 31 -9.90 3.23 9.51
C ALA A 31 -10.47 4.57 9.00
N LEU A 32 -9.80 5.67 9.33
CA LEU A 32 -10.18 7.02 8.86
C LEU A 32 -10.15 7.09 7.32
N TYR A 33 -9.06 6.62 6.70
CA TYR A 33 -8.91 6.72 5.25
C TYR A 33 -9.74 5.68 4.50
N GLU A 34 -10.03 4.51 5.07
CA GLU A 34 -11.03 3.59 4.51
C GLU A 34 -12.42 4.23 4.48
N ASP A 35 -12.82 4.91 5.56
CA ASP A 35 -14.10 5.65 5.59
C ASP A 35 -14.15 6.72 4.49
N LYS A 36 -13.05 7.47 4.28
CA LYS A 36 -12.95 8.47 3.19
C LYS A 36 -12.98 7.83 1.80
N LEU A 37 -12.22 6.76 1.57
CA LEU A 37 -12.19 6.06 0.28
C LEU A 37 -13.57 5.48 -0.07
N ARG A 38 -14.32 5.00 0.92
CA ARG A 38 -15.72 4.56 0.74
C ARG A 38 -16.63 5.73 0.37
N ALA A 39 -16.51 6.86 1.07
CA ALA A 39 -17.28 8.07 0.75
C ALA A 39 -17.00 8.59 -0.67
N ASP A 40 -15.75 8.47 -1.13
CA ASP A 40 -15.31 8.89 -2.47
C ASP A 40 -15.50 7.81 -3.56
N GLY A 41 -16.08 6.66 -3.19
CA GLY A 41 -16.37 5.55 -4.11
C GLY A 41 -15.14 4.81 -4.65
N ALA A 42 -13.95 5.03 -4.07
CA ALA A 42 -12.73 4.31 -4.42
C ALA A 42 -12.61 2.95 -3.73
N LEU A 43 -13.31 2.77 -2.61
CA LEU A 43 -13.43 1.50 -1.90
C LEU A 43 -14.90 1.08 -1.86
N ALA A 44 -15.18 -0.22 -2.02
CA ALA A 44 -16.54 -0.75 -1.93
C ALA A 44 -17.14 -0.48 -0.53
N PRO A 45 -18.48 -0.38 -0.37
CA PRO A 45 -19.11 -0.05 0.91
C PRO A 45 -18.70 -0.93 2.10
N ASP A 46 -18.40 -2.20 1.84
CA ASP A 46 -17.89 -3.21 2.78
C ASP A 46 -16.41 -3.56 2.56
N GLY A 47 -15.75 -2.87 1.62
CA GLY A 47 -14.36 -3.05 1.28
C GLY A 47 -13.42 -2.57 2.39
N ARG A 48 -12.25 -3.20 2.45
CA ARG A 48 -11.16 -2.92 3.38
C ARG A 48 -9.81 -3.09 2.71
N VAL A 49 -8.78 -2.42 3.23
CA VAL A 49 -7.38 -2.59 2.81
C VAL A 49 -6.69 -3.55 3.78
N ASP A 50 -6.58 -4.82 3.38
CA ASP A 50 -6.09 -5.89 4.25
C ASP A 50 -4.55 -5.95 4.38
N THR A 51 -3.82 -5.26 3.50
CA THR A 51 -2.37 -5.26 3.51
C THR A 51 -1.77 -4.01 2.87
N LEU A 52 -0.65 -3.56 3.43
CA LEU A 52 0.14 -2.41 2.96
C LEU A 52 1.39 -2.83 2.18
N ALA A 53 1.55 -4.12 1.88
CA ALA A 53 2.73 -4.71 1.25
C ALA A 53 3.12 -4.06 -0.10
N ALA A 54 2.16 -3.50 -0.83
CA ALA A 54 2.40 -2.85 -2.12
C ALA A 54 3.46 -1.73 -2.02
N PHE A 55 3.53 -1.02 -0.89
CA PHE A 55 4.52 0.05 -0.70
C PHE A 55 5.95 -0.50 -0.63
N ASP A 56 6.16 -1.56 0.17
CA ASP A 56 7.45 -2.20 0.32
C ASP A 56 7.89 -2.90 -0.97
N LEU A 57 6.96 -3.57 -1.65
CA LEU A 57 7.22 -4.23 -2.93
C LEU A 57 7.57 -3.20 -4.02
N GLY A 58 6.87 -2.07 -4.08
CA GLY A 58 7.20 -0.97 -4.98
C GLY A 58 8.57 -0.37 -4.69
N ARG A 59 8.93 -0.22 -3.40
CA ARG A 59 10.28 0.20 -2.99
C ARG A 59 11.34 -0.81 -3.37
N ALA A 60 11.08 -2.10 -3.22
CA ALA A 60 12.01 -3.16 -3.60
C ALA A 60 12.31 -3.11 -5.10
N VAL A 61 11.30 -2.92 -5.95
CA VAL A 61 11.50 -2.71 -7.40
C VAL A 61 12.36 -1.49 -7.68
N ASN A 62 12.16 -0.38 -6.95
CA ASN A 62 13.02 0.80 -7.09
C ASN A 62 14.48 0.51 -6.70
N VAL A 63 14.73 -0.29 -5.66
CA VAL A 63 16.08 -0.71 -5.27
C VAL A 63 16.73 -1.56 -6.37
N VAL A 64 16.00 -2.51 -6.96
CA VAL A 64 16.49 -3.31 -8.10
C VAL A 64 16.88 -2.40 -9.27
N ARG A 65 16.02 -1.43 -9.62
CA ARG A 65 16.29 -0.46 -10.69
C ARG A 65 17.51 0.41 -10.41
N LEU A 66 17.70 0.83 -9.16
CA LEU A 66 18.87 1.58 -8.73
C LEU A 66 20.14 0.73 -8.83
N ALA A 67 20.10 -0.52 -8.38
CA ALA A 67 21.22 -1.45 -8.49
C ALA A 67 21.61 -1.69 -9.96
N LEU A 68 20.64 -1.89 -10.84
CA LEU A 68 20.87 -2.06 -12.28
C LEU A 68 21.51 -0.81 -12.89
N GLY A 69 20.95 0.37 -12.60
CA GLY A 69 21.50 1.65 -13.08
C GLY A 69 22.92 1.94 -12.57
N ALA A 70 23.24 1.48 -11.36
CA ALA A 70 24.56 1.59 -10.75
C ALA A 70 25.51 0.44 -11.11
N ARG A 71 25.07 -0.55 -11.92
CA ARG A 71 25.83 -1.74 -12.32
C ARG A 71 26.25 -2.65 -11.15
N TYR A 72 25.43 -2.70 -10.10
CA TYR A 72 25.60 -3.62 -8.97
C TYR A 72 24.87 -4.96 -9.16
N THR A 73 24.12 -5.12 -10.24
CA THR A 73 23.45 -6.38 -10.65
C THR A 73 23.46 -6.49 -12.17
N ASP A 74 23.35 -7.71 -12.68
CA ASP A 74 23.20 -7.99 -14.11
C ASP A 74 21.75 -7.75 -14.58
N PRO A 75 21.50 -7.32 -15.84
CA PRO A 75 20.14 -7.17 -16.36
C PRO A 75 19.24 -8.40 -16.20
N TYR A 76 19.77 -9.61 -16.35
CA TYR A 76 19.02 -10.86 -16.18
C TYR A 76 18.60 -11.07 -14.73
N GLU A 77 19.52 -10.87 -13.78
CA GLU A 77 19.22 -10.96 -12.34
C GLU A 77 18.18 -9.91 -11.92
N ALA A 78 18.29 -8.69 -12.43
CA ALA A 78 17.34 -7.63 -12.16
C ALA A 78 15.92 -7.98 -12.66
N GLU A 79 15.81 -8.63 -13.83
CA GLU A 79 14.54 -9.14 -14.34
C GLU A 79 13.97 -10.24 -13.43
N GLU A 80 14.78 -11.22 -13.05
CA GLU A 80 14.36 -12.29 -12.12
C GLU A 80 13.89 -11.75 -10.77
N ASP A 81 14.57 -10.74 -10.24
CA ASP A 81 14.19 -10.07 -8.99
C ASP A 81 12.85 -9.33 -9.12
N VAL A 82 12.62 -8.61 -10.22
CA VAL A 82 11.33 -7.96 -10.48
C VAL A 82 10.20 -8.99 -10.61
N LEU A 83 10.44 -10.11 -11.30
CA LEU A 83 9.46 -11.19 -11.40
C LEU A 83 9.14 -11.80 -10.02
N ARG A 84 10.16 -12.04 -9.19
CA ARG A 84 9.97 -12.55 -7.82
C ARG A 84 9.16 -11.58 -6.95
N LEU A 85 9.42 -10.28 -7.06
CA LEU A 85 8.63 -9.25 -6.38
C LEU A 85 7.19 -9.18 -6.90
N GLY A 86 7.01 -9.41 -8.20
CA GLY A 86 5.70 -9.62 -8.83
C GLY A 86 4.93 -10.75 -8.17
N GLU A 87 5.54 -11.92 -8.00
CA GLU A 87 4.91 -13.07 -7.30
C GLU A 87 4.44 -12.73 -5.89
N LEU A 88 5.26 -11.99 -5.14
CA LEU A 88 4.89 -11.55 -3.80
C LEU A 88 3.69 -10.60 -3.84
N ALA A 89 3.64 -9.68 -4.80
CA ALA A 89 2.47 -8.81 -5.00
C ALA A 89 1.21 -9.62 -5.34
N ARG A 90 1.35 -10.62 -6.21
CA ARG A 90 0.25 -11.53 -6.59
C ARG A 90 -0.27 -12.37 -5.44
N SER A 91 0.61 -12.75 -4.51
CA SER A 91 0.19 -13.48 -3.30
C SER A 91 -0.55 -12.59 -2.29
N ALA A 92 -0.28 -11.28 -2.30
CA ALA A 92 -0.84 -10.33 -1.33
C ALA A 92 -2.10 -9.62 -1.83
N TYR A 93 -2.32 -9.55 -3.14
CA TYR A 93 -3.41 -8.79 -3.75
C TYR A 93 -4.14 -9.61 -4.82
N SER A 94 -5.42 -9.30 -5.05
CA SER A 94 -6.24 -10.03 -6.02
C SER A 94 -6.41 -9.31 -7.35
N SER A 95 -6.01 -8.03 -7.41
CA SER A 95 -6.20 -7.19 -8.58
C SER A 95 -5.31 -5.94 -8.55
N TRP A 96 -5.15 -5.29 -9.71
CA TRP A 96 -4.48 -3.99 -9.80
C TRP A 96 -5.14 -2.89 -8.94
N PRO A 97 -6.47 -2.74 -8.91
CA PRO A 97 -7.13 -1.83 -7.97
C PRO A 97 -6.77 -2.09 -6.51
N ASP A 98 -6.75 -3.35 -6.06
CA ASP A 98 -6.40 -3.67 -4.66
C ASP A 98 -4.94 -3.32 -4.36
N PHE A 99 -4.02 -3.65 -5.27
CA PHE A 99 -2.62 -3.26 -5.16
C PHE A 99 -2.46 -1.73 -5.05
N SER A 100 -3.20 -1.00 -5.88
CA SER A 100 -3.21 0.46 -5.89
C SER A 100 -3.72 1.05 -4.57
N LEU A 101 -4.79 0.48 -4.01
CA LEU A 101 -5.35 0.90 -2.72
C LEU A 101 -4.38 0.59 -1.57
N GLY A 102 -3.71 -0.57 -1.59
CA GLY A 102 -2.67 -0.90 -0.61
C GLY A 102 -1.51 0.09 -0.64
N TYR A 103 -1.03 0.45 -1.83
CA TYR A 103 0.05 1.44 -2.00
C TYR A 103 -0.37 2.84 -1.53
N LEU A 104 -1.57 3.26 -1.91
CA LEU A 104 -2.17 4.53 -1.49
C LEU A 104 -2.29 4.59 0.02
N MET A 105 -2.86 3.57 0.66
CA MET A 105 -3.09 3.54 2.11
C MET A 105 -1.77 3.63 2.88
N ALA A 106 -0.75 2.88 2.45
CA ALA A 106 0.56 2.91 3.07
C ALA A 106 1.19 4.31 3.04
N ARG A 107 1.07 5.02 1.90
CA ARG A 107 1.55 6.41 1.79
C ARG A 107 0.84 7.35 2.75
N LEU A 108 -0.46 7.16 2.96
CA LEU A 108 -1.25 8.00 3.85
C LEU A 108 -0.92 7.76 5.31
N VAL A 109 -0.80 6.49 5.71
CA VAL A 109 -0.43 6.14 7.08
C VAL A 109 0.95 6.71 7.41
N HIS A 110 1.96 6.47 6.58
CA HIS A 110 3.29 7.05 6.80
C HIS A 110 3.26 8.58 6.87
N ARG A 111 2.55 9.24 5.95
CA ARG A 111 2.45 10.71 5.95
C ARG A 111 1.72 11.24 7.18
N ALA A 112 0.63 10.60 7.59
CA ALA A 112 -0.16 11.02 8.74
C ALA A 112 0.61 10.83 10.05
N GLU A 113 1.45 9.79 10.15
CA GLU A 113 2.32 9.55 11.29
C GLU A 113 3.48 10.55 11.37
N ASP A 114 4.10 10.88 10.24
CA ASP A 114 5.26 11.78 10.20
C ASP A 114 4.89 13.26 10.31
N ASP A 115 3.90 13.70 9.53
CA ASP A 115 3.57 15.11 9.31
C ASP A 115 2.18 15.51 9.87
N GLY A 116 1.41 14.55 10.39
CA GLY A 116 0.06 14.75 10.90
C GLY A 116 -1.05 14.64 9.83
N PRO A 117 -2.32 14.53 10.27
CA PRO A 117 -3.47 14.25 9.38
C PRO A 117 -3.76 15.39 8.39
N GLU A 118 -3.45 16.64 8.74
CA GLU A 118 -3.64 17.80 7.86
C GLU A 118 -2.71 17.73 6.64
N ALA A 119 -1.44 17.39 6.85
CA ALA A 119 -0.47 17.21 5.78
C ALA A 119 -0.79 15.98 4.90
N ALA A 120 -1.39 14.96 5.49
CA ALA A 120 -1.83 13.77 4.77
C ALA A 120 -3.02 14.03 3.84
N GLU A 121 -3.78 15.12 3.99
CA GLU A 121 -4.90 15.44 3.09
C GLU A 121 -4.44 15.74 1.66
N ALA A 122 -3.36 16.52 1.49
CA ALA A 122 -2.80 16.76 0.16
C ALA A 122 -2.32 15.45 -0.49
N THR A 123 -1.72 14.57 0.33
CA THR A 123 -1.30 13.23 -0.11
C THR A 123 -2.50 12.35 -0.48
N TYR A 124 -3.62 12.47 0.24
CA TYR A 124 -4.87 11.78 -0.05
C TYR A 124 -5.42 12.16 -1.41
N GLN A 125 -5.59 13.46 -1.66
CA GLN A 125 -6.14 13.95 -2.93
C GLN A 125 -5.26 13.54 -4.12
N GLN A 126 -3.94 13.68 -3.97
CA GLN A 126 -3.00 13.24 -5.00
C GLN A 126 -3.09 11.73 -5.25
N SER A 127 -3.02 10.93 -4.19
CA SER A 127 -3.00 9.46 -4.32
C SER A 127 -4.32 8.93 -4.88
N LEU A 128 -5.45 9.53 -4.50
CA LEU A 128 -6.76 9.20 -5.05
C LEU A 128 -6.85 9.51 -6.56
N ALA A 129 -6.30 10.64 -6.99
CA ALA A 129 -6.22 10.97 -8.41
C ALA A 129 -5.33 9.98 -9.19
N GLU A 130 -4.19 9.59 -8.62
CA GLU A 130 -3.28 8.57 -9.18
C GLU A 130 -3.98 7.21 -9.28
N HIS A 131 -4.65 6.77 -8.20
CA HIS A 131 -5.43 5.53 -8.17
C HIS A 131 -6.49 5.49 -9.27
N ARG A 132 -7.30 6.55 -9.39
CA ARG A 132 -8.32 6.67 -10.43
C ARG A 132 -7.71 6.67 -11.82
N THR A 133 -6.63 7.42 -12.04
CA THR A 133 -5.93 7.45 -13.33
C THR A 133 -5.46 6.06 -13.72
N LEU A 134 -4.75 5.37 -12.84
CA LEU A 134 -4.23 4.03 -13.11
C LEU A 134 -5.35 3.02 -13.38
N THR A 135 -6.43 3.05 -12.61
CA THR A 135 -7.51 2.05 -12.68
C THR A 135 -8.59 2.35 -13.73
N GLN A 136 -8.70 3.58 -14.21
CA GLN A 136 -9.78 4.01 -15.11
C GLN A 136 -9.30 4.45 -16.50
N ASP A 137 -8.05 4.90 -16.64
CA ASP A 137 -7.51 5.30 -17.96
C ASP A 137 -7.41 4.08 -18.89
N PRO A 138 -8.14 4.05 -20.02
CA PRO A 138 -8.07 2.95 -20.98
C PRO A 138 -6.69 2.71 -21.57
N ALA A 139 -5.81 3.73 -21.62
CA ALA A 139 -4.43 3.60 -22.06
C ALA A 139 -3.47 3.22 -20.91
N GLY A 140 -3.96 3.19 -19.67
CA GLY A 140 -3.16 2.94 -18.48
C GLY A 140 -2.69 1.48 -18.36
N PRO A 141 -1.55 1.25 -17.68
CA PRO A 141 -0.98 -0.09 -17.55
C PRO A 141 -1.92 -1.07 -16.84
N TYR A 142 -2.70 -0.64 -15.83
CA TYR A 142 -3.60 -1.56 -15.11
C TYR A 142 -4.83 -1.98 -15.91
N ARG A 143 -5.10 -1.33 -17.05
CA ARG A 143 -6.13 -1.73 -18.02
C ARG A 143 -5.61 -2.62 -19.13
N ASN A 144 -4.29 -2.60 -19.37
CA ASN A 144 -3.66 -3.26 -20.52
C ASN A 144 -2.69 -4.39 -20.15
N ILE A 145 -2.31 -4.50 -18.88
CA ILE A 145 -1.52 -5.61 -18.34
C ILE A 145 -2.45 -6.41 -17.44
N ALA A 146 -2.66 -7.69 -17.77
CA ALA A 146 -3.49 -8.56 -16.96
C ALA A 146 -2.88 -8.76 -15.56
N TRP A 147 -3.75 -8.81 -14.55
CA TRP A 147 -3.41 -9.42 -13.27
C TRP A 147 -3.44 -10.94 -13.49
N SER A 148 -2.28 -11.56 -13.72
CA SER A 148 -2.17 -13.00 -14.03
C SER A 148 -1.87 -13.82 -12.79
#